data_AF-C4GN03-F1
#
_entry.id   AF-C4GN03-F1
#
_cell.length_a   1.000
_cell.length_b   1.000
_cell.length_c   1.000
_cell.angle_alpha   90.00
_cell.angle_beta   90.00
_cell.angle_gamma   90.00
#
_symmetry.space_group_name_H-M   'P 1'
#
loop_
_entity.id
_entity.type
_entity.pdbx_description
1 polymer ?
#
loop_
_entity_poly.entity_id
_entity_poly.type
_entity_poly.pdbx_seq_one_letter_code
_entity_poly.pdbx_strand_id
1 'polypeptide(L)'
;MRTKEIFRQAGGFALAALLVFSANAQAAACRNPNLDVVVLGSGGPELDDNRASVGYLVRENGRAAVLVDFGSGTSLNFERAGAKIEDLQAVLLSQFHVDHVNDFPALVKGAVFTRRNRDLPVYGPSGNRIVPALPHSIWRG
;
A
#
# COMPACT_ATOMS: atom_id res chain seq x y z
N MET A 1 -36.33 50.48 -50.31
CA MET A 1 -35.13 50.40 -49.43
C MET A 1 -35.37 49.29 -48.42
N ARG A 2 -34.83 48.09 -48.65
CA ARG A 2 -35.23 46.85 -47.96
C ARG A 2 -33.99 46.09 -47.47
N THR A 3 -34.03 45.77 -46.17
CA THR A 3 -33.39 44.63 -45.48
C THR A 3 -31.87 44.51 -45.47
N LYS A 4 -31.25 45.03 -44.41
CA LYS A 4 -30.13 44.38 -43.72
C LYS A 4 -30.70 43.60 -42.52
N GLU A 5 -29.91 42.71 -41.94
CA GLU A 5 -30.17 41.92 -40.72
C GLU A 5 -30.79 40.53 -40.89
N ILE A 6 -30.13 39.63 -41.64
CA ILE A 6 -30.24 38.18 -41.36
C ILE A 6 -28.88 37.50 -41.59
N PHE A 7 -27.89 37.74 -40.73
CA PHE A 7 -26.77 36.79 -40.60
C PHE A 7 -26.03 36.95 -39.26
N ARG A 8 -26.70 36.64 -38.14
CA ARG A 8 -25.99 36.49 -36.86
C ARG A 8 -26.84 35.70 -35.88
N GLN A 9 -26.77 34.35 -35.89
CA GLN A 9 -27.14 33.55 -34.69
C GLN A 9 -26.91 32.03 -34.73
N ALA A 10 -26.52 31.40 -35.85
CA ALA A 10 -26.48 29.93 -35.89
C ALA A 10 -25.18 29.26 -35.37
N GLY A 11 -24.06 30.00 -35.21
CA GLY A 11 -22.75 29.39 -34.89
C GLY A 11 -22.41 29.23 -33.41
N GLY A 12 -23.13 29.90 -32.50
CA GLY A 12 -22.73 29.96 -31.08
C GLY A 12 -23.20 28.79 -30.21
N PHE A 13 -24.32 28.14 -30.56
CA PHE A 13 -24.94 27.13 -29.71
C PHE A 13 -24.28 25.74 -29.81
N ALA A 14 -23.71 25.39 -30.97
CA ALA A 14 -23.09 24.07 -31.17
C ALA A 14 -21.75 23.92 -30.42
N LEU A 15 -20.96 24.98 -30.31
CA LEU A 15 -19.65 24.95 -29.63
C LEU A 15 -19.79 24.94 -28.10
N ALA A 16 -20.82 25.59 -27.55
CA ALA A 16 -21.12 25.58 -26.12
C ALA A 16 -21.56 24.18 -25.64
N ALA A 17 -22.33 23.44 -26.44
CA ALA A 17 -22.78 22.09 -26.09
C ALA A 17 -21.64 21.06 -26.02
N LEU A 18 -20.60 21.20 -26.85
CA LEU A 18 -19.42 20.33 -26.84
C LEU A 18 -18.47 20.58 -25.65
N LEU A 19 -18.47 21.78 -25.07
CA LEU A 19 -17.65 22.10 -23.89
C LEU A 19 -18.25 21.58 -22.58
N VAL A 20 -19.56 21.31 -22.54
CA VAL A 20 -20.24 20.82 -21.32
C VAL A 20 -20.06 19.30 -21.12
N PHE A 21 -19.79 18.55 -22.19
CA PHE A 21 -19.63 17.09 -22.12
C PHE A 21 -18.26 16.60 -21.62
N SER A 22 -17.23 17.45 -21.61
CA SER A 22 -15.86 17.06 -21.25
C SER A 22 -15.56 17.06 -19.73
N ALA A 23 -16.49 17.53 -18.90
CA ALA A 23 -16.20 17.83 -17.49
C ALA A 23 -16.65 16.76 -16.46
N ASN A 24 -17.32 15.68 -16.88
CA ASN A 24 -17.87 14.67 -15.96
C ASN A 24 -17.05 13.36 -15.92
N ALA A 25 -15.73 13.44 -16.12
CA ALA A 25 -14.85 12.35 -15.73
C ALA A 25 -14.59 12.45 -14.21
N GLN A 26 -15.58 12.11 -13.40
CA GLN A 26 -15.37 11.96 -11.97
C GLN A 26 -14.53 10.68 -11.80
N ALA A 27 -13.23 10.83 -11.53
CA ALA A 27 -12.43 9.70 -11.08
C ALA A 27 -13.16 9.09 -9.88
N ALA A 28 -13.51 7.80 -9.96
CA ALA A 28 -14.09 7.10 -8.83
C ALA A 28 -13.09 7.22 -7.67
N ALA A 29 -13.41 8.04 -6.68
CA ALA A 29 -12.58 8.14 -5.49
C ALA A 29 -12.78 6.84 -4.72
N CYS A 30 -11.80 5.95 -4.78
CA CYS A 30 -11.74 4.74 -3.95
C CYS A 30 -11.53 5.14 -2.48
N ARG A 31 -12.57 5.67 -1.84
CA ARG A 31 -12.53 6.14 -0.46
C ARG A 31 -13.18 5.07 0.42
N ASN A 32 -12.37 4.14 0.89
CA ASN A 32 -12.79 3.19 1.91
C ASN A 32 -12.35 3.75 3.28
N PRO A 33 -13.26 4.29 4.11
CA PRO A 33 -12.91 4.86 5.41
C PRO A 33 -12.38 3.81 6.39
N ASN A 34 -12.59 2.52 6.09
CA ASN A 34 -12.10 1.42 6.89
C ASN A 34 -10.72 0.92 6.44
N LEU A 35 -10.11 1.51 5.41
CA LEU A 35 -8.79 1.12 4.91
C LEU A 35 -7.82 2.29 5.08
N ASP A 36 -6.74 2.07 5.82
CA ASP A 36 -5.68 3.06 6.02
C ASP A 36 -4.28 2.43 5.92
N VAL A 37 -3.27 3.27 5.76
CA VAL A 37 -1.86 2.87 5.73
C VAL A 37 -1.10 3.62 6.81
N VAL A 38 -0.41 2.88 7.66
CA VAL A 38 0.54 3.41 8.63
C VAL A 38 1.94 3.24 8.08
N VAL A 39 2.68 4.34 8.00
CA VAL A 39 4.11 4.31 7.68
C VAL A 39 4.86 3.89 8.95
N LEU A 40 5.32 2.64 8.98
CA LEU A 40 6.13 2.12 10.07
C LEU A 40 7.58 2.62 9.97
N GLY A 41 8.06 2.80 8.74
CA GLY A 41 9.36 3.37 8.47
C GLY A 41 9.49 3.82 7.02
N SER A 42 10.45 4.69 6.77
CA SER A 42 10.59 5.39 5.49
C SER A 42 12.03 5.74 5.14
N GLY A 43 13.00 5.33 5.96
CA GLY A 43 14.42 5.36 5.66
C GLY A 43 14.86 4.17 4.81
N GLY A 44 16.10 4.17 4.37
CA GLY A 44 16.73 3.08 3.63
C GLY A 44 17.74 2.32 4.50
N PRO A 45 18.87 1.89 3.92
CA PRO A 45 19.94 1.20 4.64
C PRO A 45 20.84 2.14 5.46
N GLU A 46 20.59 3.45 5.42
CA GLU A 46 21.34 4.44 6.17
C GLU A 46 21.21 4.22 7.69
N LEU A 47 22.30 4.45 8.43
CA LEU A 47 22.33 4.26 9.88
C LEU A 47 22.34 5.60 10.65
N ASP A 48 22.32 6.72 9.94
CA ASP A 48 22.48 8.08 10.47
C ASP A 48 21.32 9.04 10.13
N ASP A 49 20.24 8.53 9.52
CA ASP A 49 19.11 9.34 9.07
C ASP A 49 18.00 9.50 10.14
N ASN A 50 18.17 8.88 11.32
CA ASN A 50 17.22 8.84 12.44
C ASN A 50 15.82 8.30 12.07
N ARG A 51 15.73 7.37 11.11
CA ARG A 51 14.47 6.78 10.67
C ARG A 51 14.54 5.27 10.81
N ALA A 52 13.38 4.66 11.05
CA ALA A 52 13.23 3.23 10.78
C ALA A 52 13.32 3.01 9.27
N SER A 53 13.93 1.90 8.86
CA SER A 53 13.98 1.48 7.46
C SER A 53 12.58 1.20 6.92
N VAL A 54 12.45 0.98 5.62
CA VAL A 54 11.16 0.86 4.94
C VAL A 54 10.23 -0.20 5.54
N GLY A 55 8.98 0.18 5.74
CA GLY A 55 7.92 -0.73 6.17
C GLY A 55 6.58 -0.02 6.28
N TYR A 56 5.52 -0.67 5.83
CA TYR A 56 4.17 -0.14 5.81
C TYR A 56 3.18 -1.15 6.34
N LEU A 57 2.21 -0.68 7.12
CA LEU A 57 1.10 -1.48 7.59
C LEU A 57 -0.19 -0.99 6.95
N VAL A 58 -0.79 -1.83 6.13
CA VAL A 58 -2.18 -1.65 5.69
C VAL A 58 -3.07 -2.16 6.81
N ARG A 59 -4.03 -1.32 7.22
CA ARG A 59 -5.03 -1.66 8.22
C ARG A 59 -6.42 -1.68 7.61
N GLU A 60 -7.22 -2.65 8.03
CA GLU A 60 -8.63 -2.76 7.69
C GLU A 60 -9.45 -2.74 8.98
N ASN A 61 -10.47 -1.89 9.04
CA ASN A 61 -11.29 -1.64 10.23
C ASN A 61 -10.42 -1.33 11.47
N GLY A 62 -9.33 -0.58 11.28
CA GLY A 62 -8.38 -0.22 12.34
C GLY A 62 -7.48 -1.35 12.83
N ARG A 63 -7.54 -2.55 12.24
CA ARG A 63 -6.72 -3.71 12.60
C ARG A 63 -5.66 -4.00 11.54
N ALA A 64 -4.55 -4.60 11.94
CA ALA A 64 -3.50 -4.99 11.01
C ALA A 64 -4.04 -5.98 9.95
N ALA A 65 -3.85 -5.67 8.67
CA ALA A 65 -4.33 -6.50 7.57
C ALA A 65 -3.18 -7.03 6.72
N VAL A 66 -2.36 -6.14 6.16
CA VAL A 66 -1.22 -6.52 5.30
C VAL A 66 0.01 -5.74 5.71
N LEU A 67 1.12 -6.44 5.87
CA LEU A 67 2.43 -5.84 6.10
C LEU A 67 3.17 -5.78 4.76
N VAL A 68 3.74 -4.63 4.41
CA VAL A 68 4.55 -4.44 3.19
C VAL A 68 5.93 -3.97 3.60
N ASP A 69 6.92 -4.84 3.40
CA ASP A 69 8.28 -4.74 3.94
C ASP A 69 8.31 -4.63 5.48
N PHE A 70 9.44 -5.03 6.06
CA PHE A 70 9.67 -5.02 7.50
C PHE A 70 11.15 -4.82 7.80
N GLY A 71 11.63 -3.62 7.45
CA GLY A 71 12.99 -3.15 7.69
C GLY A 71 13.33 -2.92 9.15
N SER A 72 14.61 -2.65 9.43
CA SER A 72 15.10 -2.39 10.79
C SER A 72 14.31 -1.29 11.51
N GLY A 73 13.86 -1.57 12.73
CA GLY A 73 13.14 -0.63 13.58
C GLY A 73 11.64 -0.52 13.29
N THR A 74 11.14 -1.15 12.22
CA THR A 74 9.71 -1.17 11.90
C THR A 74 8.90 -2.03 12.88
N SER A 75 9.51 -3.04 13.50
CA SER A 75 8.88 -3.87 14.53
C SER A 75 8.42 -3.09 15.76
N LEU A 76 9.24 -2.16 16.24
CA LEU A 76 8.88 -1.28 17.35
C LEU A 76 7.74 -0.33 16.96
N ASN A 77 7.74 0.17 15.73
CA ASN A 77 6.67 1.05 15.24
C ASN A 77 5.37 0.27 14.96
N PHE A 78 5.45 -1.01 14.59
CA PHE A 78 4.30 -1.91 14.49
C PHE A 78 3.60 -2.07 15.84
N GLU A 79 4.37 -2.31 16.90
CA GLU A 79 3.84 -2.36 18.28
C GLU A 79 3.19 -1.02 18.66
N ARG A 80 3.88 0.11 18.42
CA ARG A 80 3.35 1.46 18.71
C ARG A 80 2.06 1.79 17.94
N ALA A 81 1.88 1.22 16.75
CA ALA A 81 0.65 1.35 15.97
C ALA A 81 -0.54 0.53 16.54
N GLY A 82 -0.33 -0.21 17.64
CA GLY A 82 -1.33 -1.10 18.24
C GLY A 82 -1.62 -2.34 17.39
N ALA A 83 -0.73 -2.66 16.45
CA ALA A 83 -0.90 -3.75 15.51
C ALA A 83 -0.63 -5.11 16.17
N LYS A 84 -1.33 -6.13 15.69
CA LYS A 84 -1.26 -7.49 16.23
C LYS A 84 -0.89 -8.47 15.13
N ILE A 85 0.02 -9.38 15.43
CA ILE A 85 0.50 -10.38 14.47
C ILE A 85 -0.62 -11.37 14.11
N GLU A 86 -1.50 -11.70 15.06
CA GLU A 86 -2.65 -12.57 14.83
C GLU A 86 -3.67 -12.00 13.82
N ASP A 87 -3.70 -10.68 13.64
CA ASP A 87 -4.62 -10.01 12.72
C ASP A 87 -4.10 -10.08 11.27
N LEU A 88 -2.77 -10.11 11.08
CA LEU A 88 -2.14 -10.07 9.75
C LEU A 88 -2.66 -11.17 8.82
N GLN A 89 -3.11 -10.76 7.64
CA GLN A 89 -3.62 -11.64 6.60
C GLN A 89 -2.53 -12.05 5.63
N ALA A 90 -1.54 -11.19 5.39
CA ALA A 90 -0.38 -11.48 4.54
C ALA A 90 0.80 -10.56 4.88
N VAL A 91 2.01 -10.99 4.50
CA VAL A 91 3.21 -10.16 4.41
C VAL A 91 3.64 -10.11 2.95
N LEU A 92 3.94 -8.91 2.45
CA LEU A 92 4.46 -8.67 1.10
C LEU A 92 5.87 -8.11 1.23
N LEU A 93 6.86 -8.81 0.71
CA LEU A 93 8.26 -8.36 0.66
C LEU A 93 8.56 -7.92 -0.76
N SER A 94 8.91 -6.65 -0.95
CA SER A 94 9.19 -6.09 -2.28
C SER A 94 10.53 -6.59 -2.84
N GLN A 95 11.53 -6.70 -1.96
CA GLN A 95 12.86 -7.26 -2.23
C GLN A 95 13.46 -7.85 -0.95
N PHE A 96 14.66 -8.42 -1.05
CA PHE A 96 15.36 -9.07 0.06
C PHE A 96 16.62 -8.32 0.50
N HIS A 97 16.73 -7.03 0.18
CA HIS A 97 17.74 -6.19 0.81
C HIS A 97 17.43 -6.04 2.30
N VAL A 98 18.47 -5.94 3.11
CA VAL A 98 18.39 -5.98 4.57
C VAL A 98 17.47 -4.90 5.13
N ASP A 99 17.49 -3.70 4.55
CA ASP A 99 16.65 -2.58 4.92
C ASP A 99 15.15 -2.82 4.68
N HIS A 100 14.76 -3.87 3.95
CA HIS A 100 13.36 -4.27 3.75
C HIS A 100 12.93 -5.47 4.59
N VAL A 101 13.87 -6.26 5.15
CA VAL A 101 13.53 -7.57 5.76
C VAL A 101 14.16 -7.83 7.12
N ASN A 102 14.98 -6.92 7.66
CA ASN A 102 15.78 -7.23 8.86
C ASN A 102 14.94 -7.56 10.10
N ASP A 103 13.74 -6.95 10.23
CA ASP A 103 12.84 -7.23 11.35
C ASP A 103 11.90 -8.42 11.07
N PHE A 104 11.87 -8.94 9.84
CA PHE A 104 10.97 -10.04 9.47
C PHE A 104 11.23 -11.34 10.26
N PRO A 105 12.48 -11.78 10.52
CA PRO A 105 12.73 -12.93 11.40
C PRO A 105 12.15 -12.74 12.82
N ALA A 106 12.16 -11.51 13.35
CA ALA A 106 11.56 -11.21 14.64
C ALA A 106 10.03 -11.34 14.59
N LEU A 107 9.37 -10.92 13.51
CA LEU A 107 7.94 -11.16 13.27
C LEU A 107 7.63 -12.66 13.26
N VAL A 108 8.41 -13.46 12.53
CA VAL A 108 8.23 -14.91 12.41
C VAL A 108 8.37 -15.59 13.77
N LYS A 109 9.40 -15.24 14.55
CA LYS A 109 9.56 -15.78 15.91
C LYS A 109 8.46 -15.29 16.84
N GLY A 110 8.08 -14.01 16.74
CA GLY A 110 7.03 -13.39 17.54
C GLY A 110 5.67 -14.06 17.35
N ALA A 111 5.34 -14.46 16.11
CA ALA A 111 4.10 -15.14 15.79
C ALA A 111 3.85 -16.40 16.64
N VAL A 112 4.90 -17.13 17.02
CA VAL A 112 4.83 -18.34 17.87
C VAL A 112 4.31 -18.04 19.29
N PHE A 113 4.43 -16.79 19.75
CA PHE A 113 3.95 -16.36 21.07
C PHE A 113 2.57 -15.71 21.03
N THR A 114 1.85 -15.83 19.91
CA THR A 114 0.53 -15.21 19.71
C THR A 114 -0.57 -16.27 19.72
N ARG A 115 -1.83 -15.84 19.64
CA ARG A 115 -2.98 -16.75 19.47
C ARG A 115 -3.28 -17.07 18.00
N ARG A 116 -2.36 -16.76 17.09
CA ARG A 116 -2.54 -17.05 15.66
C ARG A 116 -2.67 -18.56 15.44
N ASN A 117 -3.71 -18.96 14.72
CA ASN A 117 -4.07 -20.37 14.47
C ASN A 117 -4.24 -20.69 12.97
N ARG A 118 -3.67 -19.85 12.11
CA ARG A 118 -3.69 -19.99 10.65
C ARG A 118 -2.35 -19.59 10.07
N ASP A 119 -1.98 -20.18 8.94
CA ASP A 119 -0.76 -19.81 8.24
C ASP A 119 -0.74 -18.31 7.92
N LEU A 120 0.46 -17.71 7.94
CA LEU A 120 0.69 -16.34 7.45
C LEU A 120 1.31 -16.45 6.06
N PRO A 121 0.55 -16.20 4.98
CA PRO A 121 1.11 -16.10 3.64
C PRO A 121 2.17 -14.99 3.58
N VAL A 122 3.31 -15.33 2.99
CA VAL A 122 4.41 -14.40 2.76
C VAL A 122 4.69 -14.43 1.27
N TYR A 123 4.54 -13.29 0.61
CA TYR A 123 4.79 -13.13 -0.81
C TYR A 123 6.02 -12.26 -1.01
N GLY A 124 6.76 -12.51 -2.07
CA GLY A 124 7.89 -11.68 -2.45
C GLY A 124 8.46 -12.10 -3.80
N PRO A 125 9.53 -11.45 -4.27
CA PRO A 125 10.07 -11.74 -5.59
C PRO A 125 10.57 -13.18 -5.68
N SER A 126 10.50 -13.73 -6.89
CA SER A 126 11.26 -14.93 -7.21
C SER A 126 12.73 -14.70 -6.90
N GLY A 127 13.37 -15.70 -6.30
CA GLY A 127 14.80 -15.65 -6.04
C GLY A 127 15.63 -15.48 -7.30
N ASN A 128 16.89 -15.12 -7.09
CA ASN A 128 17.92 -15.05 -8.12
C ASN A 128 19.14 -15.87 -7.68
N ARG A 129 20.28 -15.70 -8.38
CA ARG A 129 21.52 -16.44 -8.08
C ARG A 129 22.11 -16.17 -6.70
N ILE A 130 21.75 -15.05 -6.07
CA ILE A 130 22.33 -14.57 -4.82
C ILE A 130 21.31 -14.67 -3.68
N VAL A 131 20.01 -14.60 -3.99
CA VAL A 131 18.94 -14.65 -3.00
C VAL A 131 17.93 -15.74 -3.34
N PRO A 132 17.64 -16.71 -2.45
CA PRO A 132 16.66 -17.75 -2.72
C PRO A 132 15.24 -17.20 -2.86
N ALA A 133 14.38 -17.93 -3.57
CA ALA A 133 12.96 -17.60 -3.67
C ALA A 133 12.24 -17.93 -2.36
N LEU A 134 11.13 -17.25 -2.07
CA LEU A 134 10.20 -17.70 -1.05
C LEU A 134 9.44 -18.93 -1.57
N PRO A 135 9.46 -20.07 -0.87
CA PRO A 135 8.57 -21.17 -1.21
C PRO A 135 7.11 -20.73 -0.99
N HIS A 136 6.18 -21.24 -1.81
CA HIS A 136 4.75 -20.86 -1.80
C HIS A 136 4.01 -21.09 -0.47
N SER A 137 4.66 -21.67 0.55
CA SER A 137 4.13 -21.85 1.90
C SER A 137 5.28 -21.87 2.91
N ILE A 138 5.32 -20.93 3.86
CA ILE A 138 6.37 -20.82 4.88
C ILE A 138 5.96 -21.38 6.26
N TRP A 139 4.70 -21.77 6.46
CA TRP A 139 4.27 -22.37 7.72
C TRP A 139 3.30 -23.53 7.52
N ARG A 140 3.51 -24.58 8.33
CA ARG A 140 2.54 -25.60 8.74
C ARG A 140 2.80 -25.82 10.23
N GLY A 141 1.94 -25.30 11.09
CA GLY A 141 2.04 -25.44 12.54
C GLY A 141 0.66 -25.68 13.12
#